data_AF-A0A255R3Y0-F1
#
_entry.id   AF-A0A255R3Y0-F1
#
_cell.length_a   1.000
_cell.length_b   1.000
_cell.length_c   1.000
_cell.angle_alpha   90.00
_cell.angle_beta   90.00
_cell.angle_gamma   90.00
#
_symmetry.space_group_name_H-M   'P 1'
#
loop_
_entity.id
_entity.type
_entity.pdbx_description
1 polymer ?
#
loop_
_entity_poly.entity_id
_entity_poly.type
_entity_poly.pdbx_seq_one_letter_code
_entity_poly.pdbx_strand_id
1 'polypeptide(L)'
;MRLITTTHQPNGASRGSRPATTPRQSVRVRTFHQTNDAAATMTTIAPLTSPSDSISHQTPDWVWESHSILNLKYQKTVATLSAIRKALLQRGDLTAIQSRYCEQIDWVLSLPDEIADHVLTDPQAYFFARTAYDLFVSAYLGTELPRGTQAYIDERHAGETLTLNQQLGAHLERFGRFVVSLALTAKQPTSIAPLRLNLPEILPGTAYSFAGSCDLVLHGTSDSGNLELTVNGTPTSLRLPQVTEKHGDLTIHVAPQVGAIRLQPPAFNVAGLSDIRSVVPADVDAQSDYQSLLDETIRLIGRYAPDTAAQLTASMRVIAFKPLGFDGVFNTSCSRLPGAAIFTGARCSLMLADDLIHEFYHNRLFAIEEQGGFFVPADESLGLGPDTVYSPWRDDPRPIYGLLHAVYVFERVLEFWLSAIESGDLSTGDQQFAAYRAAKLAGQLELSLDQLIAWGEFTERGQQLCASMAQSIKQQRARCEALHLGEHTPAITLTNKGNPCEVLNSEGNPMTVGEELQRHIETYDIHHRISRTALAAVPSSRLQIAK
;
A
#
# COMPACT_ATOMS: atom_id res chain seq x y z
N MET A 1 -14.57 16.66 -4.65
CA MET A 1 -14.71 17.93 -3.90
C MET A 1 -13.31 18.49 -3.64
N ARG A 2 -12.85 19.44 -4.48
CA ARG A 2 -11.54 20.11 -4.39
C ARG A 2 -11.80 21.61 -4.54
N LEU A 3 -11.24 22.44 -3.66
CA LEU A 3 -11.03 23.87 -3.91
C LEU A 3 -9.68 24.24 -3.28
N ILE A 4 -8.70 24.48 -4.14
CA ILE A 4 -7.39 25.07 -3.81
C ILE A 4 -7.48 26.54 -4.21
N THR A 5 -7.27 27.43 -3.25
CA THR A 5 -7.17 28.89 -3.45
C THR A 5 -5.72 29.28 -3.67
N THR A 6 -5.42 29.91 -4.80
CA THR A 6 -4.15 30.55 -5.12
C THR A 6 -4.24 32.06 -4.87
N THR A 7 -3.27 32.62 -4.15
CA THR A 7 -2.99 34.07 -4.17
C THR A 7 -1.49 34.31 -4.16
N HIS A 8 -1.02 34.95 -5.24
CA HIS A 8 0.32 35.50 -5.41
C HIS A 8 0.54 36.75 -4.53
N GLN A 9 1.78 36.94 -4.06
CA GLN A 9 2.35 38.24 -3.66
C GLN A 9 3.66 38.49 -4.42
N PRO A 10 3.98 39.75 -4.82
CA PRO A 10 5.24 40.09 -5.47
C PRO A 10 6.26 40.78 -4.54
N ASN A 11 7.54 40.43 -4.77
CA ASN A 11 8.81 41.18 -4.68
C ASN A 11 9.00 42.38 -3.72
N GLY A 12 10.12 42.32 -2.98
CA GLY A 12 10.84 43.48 -2.43
C GLY A 12 12.27 43.16 -1.95
N ALA A 13 13.27 43.71 -2.66
CA ALA A 13 14.61 44.24 -2.26
C ALA A 13 15.18 43.92 -0.84
N SER A 14 16.48 43.79 -0.53
CA SER A 14 17.74 44.24 -1.14
C SER A 14 18.99 43.71 -0.37
N ARG A 15 20.10 43.65 -1.11
CA ARG A 15 21.56 43.68 -0.84
C ARG A 15 22.14 43.93 0.58
N GLY A 16 23.29 43.26 0.80
CA GLY A 16 24.48 43.70 1.57
C GLY A 16 24.78 42.78 2.77
N SER A 17 25.99 42.33 3.11
CA SER A 17 27.36 42.55 2.64
C SER A 17 28.26 41.57 3.41
N ARG A 18 29.29 40.98 2.77
CA ARG A 18 30.40 40.24 3.43
C ARG A 18 31.28 41.20 4.27
N PRO A 19 32.08 40.70 5.23
CA PRO A 19 33.50 40.52 4.90
C PRO A 19 34.27 39.36 5.61
N ALA A 20 35.40 39.05 4.96
CA ALA A 20 36.73 38.71 5.50
C ALA A 20 37.07 37.31 6.07
N THR A 21 37.96 36.69 5.30
CA THR A 21 38.86 35.54 5.46
C THR A 21 39.99 35.70 6.49
N THR A 22 40.48 34.59 7.05
CA THR A 22 41.92 34.29 7.29
C THR A 22 42.12 32.79 7.66
N PRO A 23 43.33 32.20 7.58
CA PRO A 23 43.57 30.92 6.88
C PRO A 23 43.86 29.73 7.81
N ARG A 24 43.58 28.50 7.36
CA ARG A 24 44.16 27.28 7.96
C ARG A 24 44.57 26.24 6.91
N GLN A 25 45.88 26.05 6.86
CA GLN A 25 46.68 24.83 6.67
C GLN A 25 46.07 23.66 5.88
N SER A 26 46.80 23.33 4.81
CA SER A 26 46.64 22.20 3.91
C SER A 26 46.94 20.86 4.57
N VAL A 27 45.98 19.95 4.52
CA VAL A 27 46.18 18.50 4.67
C VAL A 27 45.80 17.85 3.35
N ARG A 28 46.76 17.15 2.73
CA ARG A 28 46.61 16.44 1.45
C ARG A 28 45.63 15.27 1.61
N VAL A 29 44.53 15.30 0.86
CA VAL A 29 43.71 14.11 0.55
C VAL A 29 43.70 13.94 -0.96
N ARG A 30 44.04 12.72 -1.41
CA ARG A 30 44.08 12.33 -2.83
C ARG A 30 42.66 12.25 -3.37
N THR A 31 42.30 13.15 -4.28
CA THR A 31 41.11 13.06 -5.15
C THR A 31 41.50 12.45 -6.49
N PHE A 32 40.77 11.41 -6.90
CA PHE A 32 40.79 10.90 -8.27
C PHE A 32 40.04 11.88 -9.18
N HIS A 33 40.71 12.41 -10.20
CA HIS A 33 40.09 13.18 -11.27
C HIS A 33 39.46 12.24 -12.31
N GLN A 34 38.15 12.34 -12.51
CA GLN A 34 37.50 12.04 -13.78
C GLN A 34 37.10 13.36 -14.41
N THR A 35 37.63 13.60 -15.61
CA THR A 35 37.42 14.81 -16.42
C THR A 35 36.06 14.76 -17.11
N ASN A 36 35.24 15.78 -16.85
CA ASN A 36 34.06 16.13 -17.65
C ASN A 36 34.53 16.92 -18.86
N ASP A 37 34.31 16.40 -20.07
CA ASP A 37 34.20 17.18 -21.30
C ASP A 37 32.86 16.84 -21.95
N ALA A 38 31.89 17.75 -21.79
CA ALA A 38 30.59 17.70 -22.45
C ALA A 38 30.60 18.70 -23.61
N ALA A 39 30.75 18.18 -24.83
CA ALA A 39 30.43 18.91 -26.06
C ALA A 39 29.01 18.54 -26.49
N ALA A 40 28.16 19.56 -26.58
CA ALA A 40 26.77 19.46 -27.00
C ALA A 40 26.66 18.89 -28.43
N THR A 41 25.85 17.86 -28.62
CA THR A 41 25.34 17.47 -29.94
C THR A 41 23.84 17.20 -29.81
N MET A 42 23.04 18.11 -30.39
CA MET A 42 21.61 17.90 -30.60
C MET A 42 21.42 16.63 -31.43
N THR A 43 20.77 15.62 -30.85
CA THR A 43 20.34 14.42 -31.59
C THR A 43 18.82 14.38 -31.57
N THR A 44 18.25 14.47 -32.77
CA THR A 44 16.83 14.45 -33.07
C THR A 44 16.21 13.12 -32.63
N ILE A 45 15.11 13.16 -31.88
CA ILE A 45 14.34 11.97 -31.46
C ILE A 45 13.68 11.36 -32.70
N ALA A 46 14.00 10.10 -33.01
CA ALA A 46 13.35 9.33 -34.07
C ALA A 46 12.09 8.62 -33.52
N PRO A 47 11.01 8.47 -34.31
CA PRO A 47 9.83 7.71 -33.90
C PRO A 47 10.12 6.21 -33.86
N LEU A 48 9.52 5.51 -32.90
CA LEU A 48 9.56 4.06 -32.74
C LEU A 48 9.13 3.34 -34.04
N THR A 49 10.08 2.70 -34.72
CA THR A 49 9.81 1.64 -35.71
C THR A 49 9.88 0.27 -35.02
N SER A 50 8.98 -0.61 -35.44
CA SER A 50 8.71 -1.94 -34.88
C SER A 50 9.98 -2.79 -34.71
N PRO A 51 10.20 -3.48 -33.57
CA PRO A 51 11.36 -4.35 -33.43
C PRO A 51 11.09 -5.72 -34.05
N SER A 52 11.99 -6.11 -34.97
CA SER A 52 12.17 -7.50 -35.40
C SER A 52 13.29 -8.14 -34.57
N ASP A 53 12.94 -9.28 -33.98
CA ASP A 53 13.74 -10.40 -33.47
C ASP A 53 14.92 -10.22 -32.50
N SER A 54 14.73 -10.87 -31.34
CA SER A 54 15.73 -11.59 -30.52
C SER A 54 16.58 -10.82 -29.49
N ILE A 55 15.92 -10.12 -28.56
CA ILE A 55 16.38 -10.11 -27.16
C ILE A 55 15.31 -10.83 -26.35
N SER A 56 15.64 -12.01 -25.83
CA SER A 56 14.90 -12.62 -24.74
C SER A 56 15.04 -11.69 -23.53
N HIS A 57 14.20 -10.67 -23.44
CA HIS A 57 14.02 -9.91 -22.21
C HIS A 57 13.36 -10.86 -21.21
N GLN A 58 14.18 -11.62 -20.48
CA GLN A 58 13.68 -12.35 -19.32
C GLN A 58 13.06 -11.32 -18.39
N THR A 59 11.81 -11.55 -18.00
CA THR A 59 11.14 -10.75 -16.99
C THR A 59 12.03 -10.68 -15.75
N PRO A 60 12.39 -9.49 -15.25
CA PRO A 60 13.21 -9.41 -14.06
C PRO A 60 12.50 -10.06 -12.86
N ASP A 61 13.22 -10.86 -12.07
CA ASP A 61 12.68 -11.59 -10.92
C ASP A 61 11.93 -10.69 -9.91
N TRP A 62 12.29 -9.40 -9.84
CA TRP A 62 11.63 -8.43 -8.95
C TRP A 62 10.19 -8.09 -9.38
N VAL A 63 9.79 -8.35 -10.62
CA VAL A 63 8.45 -7.98 -11.10
C VAL A 63 7.38 -8.91 -10.51
N TRP A 64 7.59 -10.23 -10.55
CA TRP A 64 6.60 -11.23 -10.10
C TRP A 64 7.12 -12.25 -9.08
N GLU A 65 8.32 -12.78 -9.29
CA GLU A 65 8.81 -13.99 -8.60
C GLU A 65 9.45 -13.73 -7.23
N SER A 66 9.87 -12.50 -6.95
CA SER A 66 10.53 -12.20 -5.67
C SER A 66 9.57 -12.27 -4.47
N HIS A 67 9.74 -13.31 -3.66
CA HIS A 67 8.93 -13.57 -2.45
C HIS A 67 9.31 -12.69 -1.25
N SER A 68 10.41 -11.93 -1.35
CA SER A 68 10.97 -11.13 -0.26
C SER A 68 10.73 -9.62 -0.41
N ILE A 69 9.90 -9.19 -1.37
CA ILE A 69 9.74 -7.76 -1.65
C ILE A 69 9.19 -6.98 -0.46
N LEU A 70 8.22 -7.53 0.28
CA LEU A 70 7.75 -6.90 1.50
C LEU A 70 8.75 -7.08 2.67
N ASN A 71 9.59 -8.11 2.65
CA ASN A 71 10.69 -8.23 3.63
C ASN A 71 11.70 -7.08 3.51
N LEU A 72 11.86 -6.46 2.34
CA LEU A 72 12.71 -5.27 2.19
C LEU A 72 12.17 -4.09 3.02
N LYS A 73 10.85 -3.94 3.13
CA LYS A 73 10.23 -2.91 4.00
C LYS A 73 10.52 -3.21 5.47
N TYR A 74 10.46 -4.48 5.87
CA TYR A 74 10.84 -4.92 7.21
C TYR A 74 12.32 -4.62 7.51
N GLN A 75 13.24 -5.04 6.65
CA GLN A 75 14.67 -4.77 6.81
C GLN A 75 14.96 -3.27 6.90
N LYS A 76 14.23 -2.46 6.13
CA LYS A 76 14.32 -1.00 6.17
C LYS A 76 13.83 -0.43 7.51
N THR A 77 12.80 -1.01 8.13
CA THR A 77 12.36 -0.65 9.50
C THR A 77 13.53 -0.79 10.48
N VAL A 78 14.12 -1.99 10.56
CA VAL A 78 15.22 -2.29 11.50
C VAL A 78 16.45 -1.42 11.22
N ALA A 79 16.83 -1.30 9.95
CA ALA A 79 17.95 -0.46 9.53
C ALA A 79 17.75 1.02 9.90
N THR A 80 16.53 1.53 9.71
CA THR A 80 16.18 2.93 10.02
C THR A 80 16.23 3.20 11.52
N LEU A 81 15.62 2.33 12.32
CA LEU A 81 15.66 2.45 13.79
C LEU A 81 17.11 2.45 14.32
N SER A 82 17.93 1.53 13.80
CA SER A 82 19.36 1.41 14.14
C SER A 82 20.18 2.62 13.69
N ALA A 83 19.88 3.17 12.51
CA ALA A 83 20.54 4.36 11.99
C ALA A 83 20.24 5.60 12.84
N ILE A 84 18.97 5.81 13.22
CA ILE A 84 18.56 6.91 14.11
C ILE A 84 19.26 6.77 15.46
N ARG A 85 19.25 5.56 16.06
CA ARG A 85 19.98 5.29 17.31
C ARG A 85 21.45 5.68 17.18
N LYS A 86 22.15 5.19 16.14
CA LYS A 86 23.58 5.47 15.93
C LYS A 86 23.84 6.97 15.75
N ALA A 87 23.00 7.65 14.97
CA ALA A 87 23.13 9.07 14.71
C ALA A 87 22.91 9.91 15.99
N LEU A 88 21.94 9.56 16.83
CA LEU A 88 21.74 10.20 18.13
C LEU A 88 22.96 10.04 19.04
N LEU A 89 23.46 8.82 19.20
CA LEU A 89 24.65 8.53 20.03
C LEU A 89 25.90 9.28 19.56
N GLN A 90 26.09 9.44 18.24
CA GLN A 90 27.23 10.18 17.69
C GLN A 90 27.21 11.68 18.01
N ARG A 91 26.03 12.25 18.25
CA ARG A 91 25.93 13.68 18.61
C ARG A 91 26.35 13.95 20.06
N GLY A 92 26.12 13.01 20.96
CA GLY A 92 26.52 13.11 22.38
C GLY A 92 25.68 14.04 23.26
N ASP A 93 24.74 14.81 22.68
CA ASP A 93 23.85 15.78 23.37
C ASP A 93 22.41 15.24 23.54
N LEU A 94 22.26 13.98 23.94
CA LEU A 94 20.95 13.31 23.98
C LEU A 94 20.07 13.86 25.11
N THR A 95 18.79 14.07 24.80
CA THR A 95 17.76 14.23 25.83
C THR A 95 17.51 12.91 26.57
N ALA A 96 16.88 12.96 27.76
CA ALA A 96 16.53 11.75 28.51
C ALA A 96 15.65 10.78 27.69
N ILE A 97 14.74 11.31 26.86
CA ILE A 97 13.88 10.51 25.98
C ILE A 97 14.72 9.81 24.90
N GLN A 98 15.66 10.54 24.29
CA GLN A 98 16.54 10.00 23.25
C GLN A 98 17.48 8.92 23.79
N SER A 99 18.08 9.13 24.98
CA SER A 99 18.90 8.08 25.62
C SER A 99 18.08 6.82 25.88
N ARG A 100 16.86 6.95 26.41
CA ARG A 100 15.98 5.80 26.66
C ARG A 100 15.61 5.08 25.36
N TYR A 101 15.31 5.81 24.29
CA TYR A 101 15.07 5.21 22.97
C TYR A 101 16.29 4.42 22.49
N CYS A 102 17.51 4.95 22.64
CA CYS A 102 18.73 4.25 22.27
C CYS A 102 18.92 2.94 23.06
N GLU A 103 18.68 2.96 24.37
CA GLU A 103 18.71 1.77 25.24
C GLU A 103 17.65 0.73 24.85
N GLN A 104 16.43 1.19 24.54
CA GLN A 104 15.36 0.32 24.07
C GLN A 104 15.73 -0.36 22.76
N ILE A 105 16.30 0.37 21.78
CA ILE A 105 16.75 -0.23 20.52
C ILE A 105 17.89 -1.23 20.76
N ASP A 106 18.83 -0.96 21.68
CA ASP A 106 19.87 -1.94 22.04
C ASP A 106 19.28 -3.24 22.58
N TRP A 107 18.30 -3.13 23.48
CA TRP A 107 17.60 -4.29 24.00
C TRP A 107 16.86 -5.03 22.88
N VAL A 108 16.13 -4.34 22.01
CA VAL A 108 15.42 -4.96 20.88
C VAL A 108 16.38 -5.72 19.96
N LEU A 109 17.54 -5.14 19.64
CA LEU A 109 18.56 -5.78 18.80
C LEU A 109 19.27 -6.95 19.50
N SER A 110 19.11 -7.11 20.82
CA SER A 110 19.62 -8.26 21.58
C SER A 110 18.64 -9.43 21.64
N LEU A 111 17.37 -9.22 21.27
CA LEU A 111 16.36 -10.28 21.28
C LEU A 111 16.61 -11.26 20.12
N PRO A 112 16.17 -12.52 20.25
CA PRO A 112 16.15 -13.44 19.11
C PRO A 112 15.33 -12.88 17.95
N ASP A 113 15.81 -13.07 16.72
CA ASP A 113 15.16 -12.57 15.49
C ASP A 113 13.70 -13.00 15.41
N GLU A 114 13.36 -14.24 15.75
CA GLU A 114 11.98 -14.75 15.74
C GLU A 114 11.01 -13.91 16.60
N ILE A 115 11.50 -13.35 17.72
CA ILE A 115 10.71 -12.50 18.60
C ILE A 115 10.64 -11.07 18.05
N ALA A 116 11.78 -10.54 17.60
CA ALA A 116 11.87 -9.19 17.05
C ALA A 116 11.01 -9.05 15.78
N ASP A 117 11.10 -10.02 14.86
CA ASP A 117 10.38 -10.07 13.60
C ASP A 117 8.86 -10.05 13.81
N HIS A 118 8.35 -10.75 14.82
CA HIS A 118 6.92 -10.81 15.11
C HIS A 118 6.28 -9.43 15.33
N VAL A 119 7.01 -8.52 15.99
CA VAL A 119 6.54 -7.17 16.32
C VAL A 119 7.00 -6.13 15.30
N LEU A 120 8.24 -6.24 14.80
CA LEU A 120 8.82 -5.26 13.88
C LEU A 120 8.37 -5.45 12.42
N THR A 121 7.74 -6.58 12.08
CA THR A 121 7.00 -6.76 10.82
C THR A 121 5.57 -6.20 10.89
N ASP A 122 5.12 -5.69 12.04
CA ASP A 122 3.82 -5.01 12.14
C ASP A 122 3.81 -3.76 11.24
N PRO A 123 2.71 -3.50 10.50
CA PRO A 123 2.61 -2.34 9.63
C PRO A 123 2.89 -1.00 10.33
N GLN A 124 2.53 -0.85 11.62
CA GLN A 124 2.81 0.37 12.38
C GLN A 124 4.30 0.55 12.71
N ALA A 125 5.11 -0.51 12.72
CA ALA A 125 6.56 -0.42 12.93
C ALA A 125 7.23 0.31 11.76
N TYR A 126 6.81 0.01 10.52
CA TYR A 126 7.29 0.73 9.33
C TYR A 126 6.89 2.21 9.37
N PHE A 127 5.62 2.49 9.69
CA PHE A 127 5.12 3.86 9.84
C PHE A 127 5.93 4.64 10.89
N PHE A 128 6.17 4.02 12.05
CA PHE A 128 6.96 4.61 13.14
C PHE A 128 8.37 4.92 12.65
N ALA A 129 9.10 3.94 12.12
CA ALA A 129 10.49 4.12 11.70
C ALA A 129 10.61 5.23 10.63
N ARG A 130 9.67 5.28 9.68
CA ARG A 130 9.67 6.32 8.64
C ARG A 130 9.40 7.71 9.20
N THR A 131 8.44 7.83 10.12
CA THR A 131 8.08 9.10 10.76
C THR A 131 9.23 9.60 11.64
N ALA A 132 9.87 8.71 12.41
CA ALA A 132 11.04 9.01 13.21
C ALA A 132 12.21 9.50 12.33
N TYR A 133 12.44 8.88 11.17
CA TYR A 133 13.45 9.32 10.21
C TYR A 133 13.17 10.72 9.68
N ASP A 134 11.96 10.97 9.19
CA ASP A 134 11.57 12.27 8.63
C ASP A 134 11.72 13.39 9.69
N LEU A 135 11.30 13.13 10.94
CA LEU A 135 11.48 14.06 12.06
C LEU A 135 12.94 14.26 12.43
N PHE A 136 13.76 13.20 12.44
CA PHE A 136 15.18 13.29 12.76
C PHE A 136 15.93 14.15 11.74
N VAL A 137 15.74 13.88 10.44
CA VAL A 137 16.38 14.64 9.36
C VAL A 137 15.90 16.09 9.38
N SER A 138 14.61 16.35 9.61
CA SER A 138 14.12 17.73 9.73
C SER A 138 14.71 18.46 10.94
N ALA A 139 14.70 17.83 12.11
CA ALA A 139 15.19 18.42 13.36
C ALA A 139 16.69 18.74 13.34
N TYR A 140 17.50 17.94 12.65
CA TYR A 140 18.96 18.03 12.74
C TYR A 140 19.68 18.38 11.44
N LEU A 141 19.06 18.13 10.28
CA LEU A 141 19.61 18.42 8.96
C LEU A 141 18.84 19.52 8.23
N GLY A 142 17.76 20.05 8.82
CA GLY A 142 17.03 21.21 8.30
C GLY A 142 16.23 20.94 7.02
N THR A 143 15.86 19.68 6.77
CA THR A 143 14.99 19.33 5.65
C THR A 143 13.53 19.64 5.97
N GLU A 144 12.75 19.99 4.95
CA GLU A 144 11.30 20.13 5.10
C GLU A 144 10.65 18.78 5.44
N LEU A 145 9.58 18.81 6.23
CA LEU A 145 8.81 17.62 6.55
C LEU A 145 7.98 17.18 5.34
N PRO A 146 8.02 15.88 4.97
CA PRO A 146 7.09 15.35 3.98
C PRO A 146 5.64 15.56 4.43
N ARG A 147 4.74 15.84 3.47
CA ARG A 147 3.31 16.12 3.75
C ARG A 147 2.65 15.11 4.70
N GLY A 148 2.92 13.82 4.52
CA GLY A 148 2.36 12.78 5.38
C GLY A 148 2.88 12.80 6.83
N THR A 149 4.12 13.25 7.05
CA THR A 149 4.68 13.41 8.39
C THR A 149 4.21 14.73 9.02
N GLN A 150 4.04 15.78 8.21
CA GLN A 150 3.39 17.02 8.65
C GLN A 150 1.96 16.75 9.14
N ALA A 151 1.14 16.01 8.36
CA ALA A 151 -0.22 15.64 8.77
C ALA A 151 -0.26 14.84 10.08
N TYR A 152 0.73 13.95 10.30
CA TYR A 152 0.87 13.23 11.58
C TYR A 152 1.13 14.20 12.74
N ILE A 153 2.04 15.17 12.57
CA ILE A 153 2.37 16.15 13.60
C ILE A 153 1.19 17.08 13.89
N ASP A 154 0.56 17.62 12.85
CA ASP A 154 -0.57 18.55 12.96
C ASP A 154 -1.72 17.93 13.76
N GLU A 155 -1.98 16.64 13.55
CA GLU A 155 -2.99 15.91 14.29
C GLU A 155 -2.53 15.58 15.73
N ARG A 156 -1.31 15.08 15.89
CA ARG A 156 -0.83 14.55 17.18
C ARG A 156 -0.56 15.64 18.21
N HIS A 157 -0.16 16.81 17.75
CA HIS A 157 0.23 17.99 18.53
C HIS A 157 -0.70 19.17 18.25
N ALA A 158 -1.96 18.89 17.88
CA ALA A 158 -2.96 19.92 17.62
C ALA A 158 -3.08 20.86 18.84
N GLY A 159 -2.78 22.14 18.64
CA GLY A 159 -2.82 23.16 19.70
C GLY A 159 -1.57 23.24 20.58
N GLU A 160 -0.53 22.46 20.30
CA GLU A 160 0.76 22.54 20.99
C GLU A 160 1.81 23.25 20.11
N THR A 161 2.65 24.11 20.71
CA THR A 161 3.80 24.73 20.03
C THR A 161 5.08 24.02 20.47
N LEU A 162 5.44 22.95 19.76
CA LEU A 162 6.65 22.19 20.01
C LEU A 162 7.72 22.49 18.95
N THR A 163 8.99 22.51 19.38
CA THR A 163 10.13 22.49 18.45
C THR A 163 10.24 21.13 17.75
N LEU A 164 10.90 21.04 16.59
CA LEU A 164 11.13 19.78 15.87
C LEU A 164 11.82 18.72 16.74
N ASN A 165 12.74 19.12 17.63
CA ASN A 165 13.40 18.20 18.55
C ASN A 165 12.43 17.65 19.62
N GLN A 166 11.54 18.50 20.15
CA GLN A 166 10.49 18.05 21.07
C GLN A 166 9.47 17.13 20.37
N GLN A 167 9.09 17.43 19.13
CA GLN A 167 8.23 16.56 18.30
C GLN A 167 8.90 15.20 18.03
N LEU A 168 10.19 15.19 17.70
CA LEU A 168 10.98 13.97 17.57
C LEU A 168 10.98 13.19 18.89
N GLY A 169 11.26 13.84 20.02
CA GLY A 169 11.23 13.20 21.35
C GLY A 169 9.88 12.56 21.65
N ALA A 170 8.79 13.30 21.49
CA ALA A 170 7.43 12.80 21.71
C ALA A 170 7.10 11.59 20.81
N HIS A 171 7.58 11.58 19.56
CA HIS A 171 7.43 10.43 18.68
C HIS A 171 8.29 9.24 19.15
N LEU A 172 9.57 9.44 19.48
CA LEU A 172 10.47 8.38 19.94
C LEU A 172 9.98 7.70 21.22
N GLU A 173 9.36 8.43 22.15
CA GLU A 173 8.79 7.88 23.38
C GLU A 173 7.69 6.84 23.10
N ARG A 174 6.95 6.98 21.99
CA ARG A 174 5.93 6.01 21.57
C ARG A 174 6.51 4.65 21.17
N PHE A 175 7.83 4.54 20.98
CA PHE A 175 8.50 3.25 20.77
C PHE A 175 8.25 2.28 21.94
N GLY A 176 7.96 2.80 23.15
CA GLY A 176 7.62 2.01 24.32
C GLY A 176 6.50 0.99 24.11
N ARG A 177 5.52 1.23 23.22
CA ARG A 177 4.50 0.22 22.87
C ARG A 177 5.10 -1.03 22.22
N PHE A 178 6.07 -0.85 21.31
CA PHE A 178 6.75 -1.98 20.67
C PHE A 178 7.60 -2.74 21.69
N VAL A 179 8.25 -2.02 22.62
CA VAL A 179 9.00 -2.62 23.73
C VAL A 179 8.08 -3.49 24.59
N VAL A 180 6.89 -3.01 24.94
CA VAL A 180 5.90 -3.80 25.69
C VAL A 180 5.43 -5.02 24.89
N SER A 181 5.09 -4.87 23.60
CA SER A 181 4.74 -6.02 22.74
C SER A 181 5.84 -7.08 22.67
N LEU A 182 7.10 -6.65 22.53
CA LEU A 182 8.26 -7.52 22.51
C LEU A 182 8.46 -8.21 23.85
N ALA A 183 8.30 -7.50 24.97
CA ALA A 183 8.44 -8.04 26.31
C ALA A 183 7.38 -9.11 26.59
N LEU A 184 6.13 -8.88 26.16
CA LEU A 184 5.06 -9.88 26.22
C LEU A 184 5.40 -11.13 25.41
N THR A 185 5.91 -10.95 24.19
CA THR A 185 6.28 -12.06 23.30
C THR A 185 7.48 -12.85 23.86
N ALA A 186 8.48 -12.14 24.38
CA ALA A 186 9.67 -12.70 25.03
C ALA A 186 9.38 -13.27 26.43
N LYS A 187 8.19 -13.01 26.99
CA LYS A 187 7.81 -13.32 28.38
C LYS A 187 8.82 -12.76 29.40
N GLN A 188 9.22 -11.51 29.17
CA GLN A 188 10.14 -10.78 30.03
C GLN A 188 9.42 -9.57 30.66
N PRO A 189 9.76 -9.20 31.90
CA PRO A 189 9.30 -7.94 32.48
C PRO A 189 9.97 -6.78 31.75
N THR A 190 9.27 -5.65 31.68
CA THR A 190 9.84 -4.40 31.16
C THR A 190 9.23 -3.19 31.83
N SER A 191 9.97 -2.10 31.90
CA SER A 191 9.47 -0.81 32.36
C SER A 191 9.79 0.25 31.31
N ILE A 192 8.77 1.01 30.93
CA ILE A 192 8.88 2.13 30.00
C ILE A 192 8.56 3.44 30.71
N ALA A 193 8.89 4.56 30.07
CA ALA A 193 8.36 5.84 30.49
C ALA A 193 6.81 5.80 30.40
N PRO A 194 6.07 6.40 31.35
CA PRO A 194 4.61 6.41 31.33
C PRO A 194 4.08 6.92 30.01
N LEU A 195 3.45 6.03 29.23
CA LEU A 195 3.03 6.33 27.86
C LEU A 195 1.52 6.42 27.78
N ARG A 196 0.99 7.63 27.61
CA ARG A 196 -0.45 7.85 27.39
C ARG A 196 -0.89 7.31 26.04
N LEU A 197 -1.94 6.49 26.05
CA LEU A 197 -2.54 5.89 24.85
C LEU A 197 -3.75 6.72 24.36
N ASN A 198 -3.86 6.87 23.05
CA ASN A 198 -4.92 7.52 22.28
C ASN A 198 -5.93 6.46 21.82
N LEU A 199 -6.91 6.15 22.68
CA LEU A 199 -7.86 5.07 22.42
C LEU A 199 -8.77 5.36 21.19
N PRO A 200 -9.08 4.34 20.36
CA PRO A 200 -8.60 2.97 20.46
C PRO A 200 -7.15 2.81 19.97
N GLU A 201 -6.33 2.03 20.68
CA GLU A 201 -4.91 1.87 20.35
C GLU A 201 -4.44 0.42 20.50
N ILE A 202 -3.56 -0.03 19.60
CA ILE A 202 -3.04 -1.41 19.60
C ILE A 202 -1.73 -1.54 20.38
N LEU A 203 -1.43 -2.77 20.82
CA LEU A 203 -0.05 -3.23 21.03
C LEU A 203 0.46 -3.87 19.72
N PRO A 204 1.36 -3.20 18.97
CA PRO A 204 1.80 -3.66 17.65
C PRO A 204 2.35 -5.09 17.67
N GLY A 205 2.09 -5.86 16.62
CA GLY A 205 2.48 -7.27 16.54
C GLY A 205 1.58 -8.23 17.31
N THR A 206 0.69 -7.75 18.19
CA THR A 206 -0.17 -8.60 19.02
C THR A 206 -1.64 -8.49 18.62
N ALA A 207 -2.46 -9.44 19.08
CA ALA A 207 -3.92 -9.39 18.91
C ALA A 207 -4.59 -8.31 19.79
N TYR A 208 -3.86 -7.66 20.71
CA TYR A 208 -4.47 -6.81 21.72
C TYR A 208 -4.65 -5.36 21.26
N SER A 209 -5.84 -4.83 21.52
CA SER A 209 -6.12 -3.41 21.41
C SER A 209 -6.94 -2.92 22.60
N PHE A 210 -6.78 -1.66 22.94
CA PHE A 210 -7.48 -1.00 24.02
C PHE A 210 -8.48 -0.02 23.45
N ALA A 211 -9.68 0.01 24.00
CA ALA A 211 -10.73 0.97 23.67
C ALA A 211 -11.42 1.46 24.94
N GLY A 212 -12.15 2.58 24.86
CA GLY A 212 -12.84 3.15 26.00
C GLY A 212 -12.72 4.67 26.08
N SER A 213 -13.38 5.25 27.08
CA SER A 213 -13.33 6.68 27.40
C SER A 213 -12.38 7.01 28.56
N CYS A 214 -11.63 6.03 29.04
CA CYS A 214 -10.68 6.21 30.14
C CYS A 214 -9.40 6.90 29.72
N ASP A 215 -8.77 7.60 30.66
CA ASP A 215 -7.36 7.99 30.55
C ASP A 215 -6.48 6.76 30.82
N LEU A 216 -5.80 6.26 29.79
CA LEU A 216 -4.99 5.05 29.86
C LEU A 216 -3.51 5.37 29.66
N VAL A 217 -2.70 5.00 30.65
CA VAL A 217 -1.23 5.13 30.62
C VAL A 217 -0.58 3.76 30.76
N LEU A 218 0.30 3.43 29.83
CA LEU A 218 1.07 2.19 29.78
C LEU A 218 2.42 2.37 30.47
N HIS A 219 2.79 1.47 31.39
CA HIS A 219 4.06 1.52 32.13
C HIS A 219 5.00 0.35 31.84
N GLY A 220 4.49 -0.77 31.34
CA GLY A 220 5.33 -1.93 31.06
C GLY A 220 4.64 -3.27 31.29
N THR A 221 5.44 -4.27 31.64
CA THR A 221 5.01 -5.61 32.04
C THR A 221 5.70 -6.03 33.34
N SER A 222 4.98 -6.72 34.22
CA SER A 222 5.57 -7.27 35.45
C SER A 222 6.18 -8.65 35.25
N ASP A 223 6.89 -9.14 36.26
CA ASP A 223 7.49 -10.49 36.29
C ASP A 223 6.45 -11.61 36.09
N SER A 224 5.20 -11.35 36.45
CA SER A 224 4.07 -12.27 36.25
C SER A 224 3.50 -12.26 34.82
N GLY A 225 4.00 -11.38 33.94
CA GLY A 225 3.51 -11.18 32.59
C GLY A 225 2.24 -10.32 32.49
N ASN A 226 1.82 -9.67 33.58
CA ASN A 226 0.71 -8.73 33.56
C ASN A 226 1.14 -7.41 32.93
N LEU A 227 0.20 -6.73 32.27
CA LEU A 227 0.36 -5.34 31.87
C LEU A 227 0.26 -4.42 33.09
N GLU A 228 1.24 -3.54 33.21
CA GLU A 228 1.25 -2.49 34.24
C GLU A 228 0.72 -1.19 33.63
N LEU A 229 -0.44 -0.74 34.14
CA LEU A 229 -1.24 0.35 33.58
C LEU A 229 -1.60 1.38 34.66
N THR A 230 -2.04 2.55 34.23
CA THR A 230 -2.83 3.46 35.05
C THR A 230 -4.11 3.79 34.29
N VAL A 231 -5.25 3.51 34.91
CA VAL A 231 -6.59 3.74 34.35
C VAL A 231 -7.26 4.83 35.18
N ASN A 232 -7.58 5.98 34.58
CA ASN A 232 -8.18 7.12 35.27
C ASN A 232 -7.39 7.53 36.55
N GLY A 233 -6.06 7.51 36.47
CA GLY A 233 -5.17 7.83 37.59
C GLY A 233 -4.94 6.70 38.60
N THR A 234 -5.60 5.54 38.46
CA THR A 234 -5.45 4.39 39.37
C THR A 234 -4.46 3.36 38.80
N PRO A 235 -3.34 3.05 39.49
CA PRO A 235 -2.45 1.97 39.11
C PRO A 235 -3.19 0.64 39.04
N THR A 236 -3.07 -0.06 37.93
CA THR A 236 -3.78 -1.30 37.65
C THR A 236 -2.84 -2.30 36.99
N SER A 237 -2.68 -3.48 37.58
CA SER A 237 -1.96 -4.61 36.98
C SER A 237 -2.99 -5.58 36.41
N LEU A 238 -2.99 -5.78 35.09
CA LEU A 238 -3.97 -6.61 34.39
C LEU A 238 -3.31 -7.77 33.67
N ARG A 239 -3.83 -8.97 33.90
CA ARG A 239 -3.51 -10.12 33.05
C ARG A 239 -4.19 -9.92 31.70
N LEU A 240 -3.45 -10.13 30.61
CA LEU A 240 -4.01 -10.10 29.27
C LEU A 240 -5.07 -11.21 29.10
N PRO A 241 -6.28 -10.86 28.64
CA PRO A 241 -7.38 -11.81 28.57
C PRO A 241 -7.25 -12.72 27.34
N GLN A 242 -7.99 -13.84 27.33
CA GLN A 242 -8.04 -14.74 26.16
C GLN A 242 -9.15 -14.37 25.17
N VAL A 243 -10.13 -13.61 25.63
CA VAL A 243 -11.25 -13.07 24.86
C VAL A 243 -11.40 -11.59 25.22
N THR A 244 -12.16 -10.84 24.45
CA THR A 244 -12.41 -9.43 24.77
C THR A 244 -13.04 -9.29 26.16
N GLU A 245 -12.46 -8.42 26.99
CA GLU A 245 -12.90 -8.16 28.36
C GLU A 245 -13.08 -6.66 28.62
N LYS A 246 -14.10 -6.33 29.43
CA LYS A 246 -14.40 -4.96 29.84
C LYS A 246 -14.09 -4.77 31.32
N HIS A 247 -13.27 -3.78 31.62
CA HIS A 247 -12.86 -3.37 32.96
C HIS A 247 -13.30 -1.91 33.21
N GLY A 248 -14.56 -1.73 33.62
CA GLY A 248 -15.15 -0.40 33.77
C GLY A 248 -15.25 0.32 32.42
N ASP A 249 -14.55 1.45 32.29
CA ASP A 249 -14.51 2.25 31.06
C ASP A 249 -13.45 1.77 30.06
N LEU A 250 -12.57 0.85 30.46
CA LEU A 250 -11.56 0.23 29.60
C LEU A 250 -12.11 -1.06 29.00
N THR A 251 -11.90 -1.27 27.71
CA THR A 251 -12.11 -2.56 27.02
C THR A 251 -10.79 -3.01 26.43
N ILE A 252 -10.41 -4.26 26.72
CA ILE A 252 -9.24 -4.92 26.13
C ILE A 252 -9.78 -5.92 25.11
N HIS A 253 -9.64 -5.60 23.82
CA HIS A 253 -10.05 -6.49 22.74
C HIS A 253 -8.96 -7.51 22.42
N VAL A 254 -9.39 -8.70 21.99
CA VAL A 254 -8.54 -9.74 21.42
C VAL A 254 -8.97 -9.98 19.98
N ALA A 255 -8.16 -9.48 19.04
CA ALA A 255 -8.45 -9.57 17.62
C ALA A 255 -8.50 -11.03 17.12
N PRO A 256 -9.54 -11.39 16.35
CA PRO A 256 -9.57 -12.66 15.62
C PRO A 256 -8.39 -12.78 14.65
N GLN A 257 -7.98 -14.01 14.32
CA GLN A 257 -6.83 -14.26 13.45
C GLN A 257 -7.06 -15.42 12.47
N VAL A 258 -6.44 -15.33 11.30
CA VAL A 258 -6.36 -16.40 10.29
C VAL A 258 -4.90 -16.52 9.86
N GLY A 259 -4.24 -17.62 10.23
CA GLY A 259 -2.79 -17.73 10.09
C GLY A 259 -2.07 -16.61 10.85
N ALA A 260 -1.20 -15.87 10.15
CA ALA A 260 -0.49 -14.71 10.72
C ALA A 260 -1.27 -13.38 10.60
N ILE A 261 -2.44 -13.38 9.96
CA ILE A 261 -3.23 -12.18 9.70
C ILE A 261 -4.19 -11.94 10.87
N ARG A 262 -4.07 -10.77 11.50
CA ARG A 262 -4.98 -10.28 12.53
C ARG A 262 -6.11 -9.46 11.90
N LEU A 263 -7.34 -9.71 12.32
CA LEU A 263 -8.50 -8.90 11.95
C LEU A 263 -8.71 -7.80 12.98
N GLN A 264 -8.04 -6.65 12.79
CA GLN A 264 -7.81 -5.68 13.86
C GLN A 264 -8.04 -4.22 13.40
N PRO A 265 -9.30 -3.75 13.34
CA PRO A 265 -9.64 -2.38 12.93
C PRO A 265 -8.87 -1.26 13.67
N PRO A 266 -8.62 -1.33 14.99
CA PRO A 266 -7.84 -0.32 15.70
C PRO A 266 -6.39 -0.15 15.20
N ALA A 267 -5.84 -1.12 14.46
CA ALA A 267 -4.51 -1.00 13.87
C ALA A 267 -4.43 0.09 12.79
N PHE A 268 -5.57 0.52 12.25
CA PHE A 268 -5.68 1.61 11.29
C PHE A 268 -5.87 2.98 11.97
N ASN A 269 -5.90 3.06 13.31
CA ASN A 269 -5.96 4.32 14.05
C ASN A 269 -4.58 5.02 14.11
N VAL A 270 -4.05 5.41 12.95
CA VAL A 270 -2.72 6.01 12.81
C VAL A 270 -2.86 7.49 12.46
N ALA A 271 -2.22 8.36 13.25
CA ALA A 271 -2.31 9.81 13.05
C ALA A 271 -1.74 10.24 11.69
N GLY A 272 -2.37 11.22 11.05
CA GLY A 272 -2.01 11.69 9.71
C GLY A 272 -2.45 10.76 8.57
N LEU A 273 -3.13 9.64 8.85
CA LEU A 273 -3.69 8.72 7.86
C LEU A 273 -5.23 8.72 7.92
N SER A 274 -5.86 9.87 7.65
CA SER A 274 -7.31 10.06 7.74
C SER A 274 -8.12 9.10 6.88
N ASP A 275 -7.64 8.78 5.68
CA ASP A 275 -8.42 8.07 4.67
C ASP A 275 -8.74 6.62 5.10
N ILE A 276 -7.79 5.98 5.78
CA ILE A 276 -7.94 4.60 6.26
C ILE A 276 -8.66 4.49 7.61
N ARG A 277 -8.80 5.59 8.35
CA ARG A 277 -9.40 5.59 9.69
C ARG A 277 -10.90 5.34 9.72
N SER A 278 -11.55 5.40 8.57
CA SER A 278 -12.97 5.05 8.43
C SER A 278 -13.29 3.61 8.87
N VAL A 279 -12.30 2.70 8.94
CA VAL A 279 -12.51 1.34 9.49
C VAL A 279 -12.38 1.26 11.01
N VAL A 280 -11.75 2.23 11.68
CA VAL A 280 -11.45 2.17 13.12
C VAL A 280 -12.68 1.93 13.99
N PRO A 281 -13.87 2.50 13.68
CA PRO A 281 -15.09 2.22 14.44
C PRO A 281 -15.67 0.82 14.26
N ALA A 282 -15.15 0.01 13.32
CA ALA A 282 -15.62 -1.36 13.14
C ALA A 282 -15.35 -2.19 14.40
N ASP A 283 -16.34 -2.97 14.81
CA ASP A 283 -16.25 -3.81 16.00
C ASP A 283 -15.20 -4.91 15.78
N VAL A 284 -14.26 -5.02 16.73
CA VAL A 284 -13.18 -6.01 16.72
C VAL A 284 -13.74 -7.42 16.89
N ASP A 285 -14.74 -7.61 17.74
CA ASP A 285 -15.31 -8.92 18.03
C ASP A 285 -16.13 -9.42 16.84
N ALA A 286 -16.87 -8.53 16.18
CA ALA A 286 -17.59 -8.82 14.94
C ALA A 286 -16.68 -9.20 13.77
N GLN A 287 -15.37 -8.95 13.85
CA GLN A 287 -14.45 -9.44 12.82
C GLN A 287 -14.38 -10.98 12.76
N SER A 288 -14.77 -11.67 13.84
CA SER A 288 -14.80 -13.13 13.89
C SER A 288 -15.73 -13.74 12.84
N ASP A 289 -16.78 -13.00 12.45
CA ASP A 289 -17.72 -13.38 11.37
C ASP A 289 -17.01 -13.57 10.02
N TYR A 290 -15.86 -12.92 9.81
CA TYR A 290 -15.09 -12.99 8.56
C TYR A 290 -13.97 -14.04 8.57
N GLN A 291 -13.68 -14.71 9.70
CA GLN A 291 -12.56 -15.65 9.79
C GLN A 291 -12.72 -16.82 8.82
N SER A 292 -13.91 -17.45 8.80
CA SER A 292 -14.17 -18.60 7.92
C SER A 292 -14.11 -18.19 6.45
N LEU A 293 -14.63 -17.00 6.13
CA LEU A 293 -14.60 -16.44 4.77
C LEU A 293 -13.15 -16.19 4.31
N LEU A 294 -12.33 -15.54 5.14
CA LEU A 294 -10.93 -15.25 4.82
C LEU A 294 -10.09 -16.53 4.71
N ASP A 295 -10.30 -17.49 5.60
CA ASP A 295 -9.64 -18.79 5.58
C ASP A 295 -9.97 -19.58 4.30
N GLU A 296 -11.23 -19.57 3.87
CA GLU A 296 -11.65 -20.13 2.58
C GLU A 296 -11.01 -19.39 1.40
N THR A 297 -11.01 -18.06 1.44
CA THR A 297 -10.36 -17.24 0.41
C THR A 297 -8.88 -17.58 0.25
N ILE A 298 -8.12 -17.68 1.35
CA ILE A 298 -6.69 -18.00 1.30
C ILE A 298 -6.48 -19.38 0.67
N ARG A 299 -7.34 -20.36 0.95
CA ARG A 299 -7.30 -21.67 0.27
C ARG A 299 -7.59 -21.58 -1.22
N LEU A 300 -8.56 -20.77 -1.64
CA LEU A 300 -8.86 -20.56 -3.06
C LEU A 300 -7.68 -19.91 -3.80
N ILE A 301 -7.06 -18.89 -3.21
CA ILE A 301 -5.84 -18.29 -3.77
C ILE A 301 -4.74 -19.36 -3.82
N GLY A 302 -4.57 -20.18 -2.78
CA GLY A 302 -3.60 -21.29 -2.80
C GLY A 302 -3.84 -22.32 -3.90
N ARG A 303 -5.10 -22.53 -4.29
CA ARG A 303 -5.47 -23.47 -5.36
C ARG A 303 -5.22 -22.90 -6.75
N TYR A 304 -5.59 -21.65 -7.00
CA TYR A 304 -5.58 -21.06 -8.35
C TYR A 304 -4.43 -20.09 -8.61
N ALA A 305 -3.72 -19.65 -7.58
CA ALA A 305 -2.56 -18.76 -7.66
C ALA A 305 -1.55 -19.07 -6.54
N PRO A 306 -0.94 -20.28 -6.52
CA PRO A 306 -0.13 -20.76 -5.40
C PRO A 306 1.05 -19.84 -5.03
N ASP A 307 1.75 -19.27 -6.02
CA ASP A 307 2.83 -18.32 -5.77
C ASP A 307 2.33 -17.04 -5.10
N THR A 308 1.16 -16.54 -5.52
CA THR A 308 0.53 -15.38 -4.88
C THR A 308 0.14 -15.71 -3.45
N ALA A 309 -0.40 -16.91 -3.19
CA ALA A 309 -0.74 -17.34 -1.83
C ALA A 309 0.50 -17.42 -0.94
N ALA A 310 1.61 -17.97 -1.43
CA ALA A 310 2.86 -18.05 -0.69
C ALA A 310 3.39 -16.67 -0.31
N GLN A 311 3.43 -15.73 -1.25
CA GLN A 311 3.88 -14.35 -0.99
C GLN A 311 2.93 -13.59 -0.05
N LEU A 312 1.62 -13.77 -0.24
CA LEU A 312 0.58 -13.11 0.55
C LEU A 312 0.62 -13.56 2.00
N THR A 313 0.61 -14.87 2.24
CA THR A 313 0.64 -15.44 3.59
C THR A 313 1.93 -15.12 4.33
N ALA A 314 3.05 -14.99 3.60
CA ALA A 314 4.32 -14.55 4.16
C ALA A 314 4.32 -13.08 4.58
N SER A 315 3.50 -12.22 3.96
CA SER A 315 3.67 -10.75 4.05
C SER A 315 2.52 -9.99 4.71
N MET A 316 1.28 -10.45 4.54
CA MET A 316 0.13 -9.80 5.16
C MET A 316 0.10 -10.05 6.67
N ARG A 317 -0.23 -9.03 7.45
CA ARG A 317 -0.23 -9.08 8.92
C ARG A 317 -1.52 -8.58 9.53
N VAL A 318 -2.15 -7.58 8.90
CA VAL A 318 -3.33 -6.93 9.47
C VAL A 318 -4.37 -6.70 8.38
N ILE A 319 -5.58 -7.16 8.62
CA ILE A 319 -6.75 -6.86 7.78
C ILE A 319 -7.84 -6.25 8.66
N ALA A 320 -8.71 -5.43 8.09
CA ALA A 320 -9.96 -5.06 8.73
C ALA A 320 -11.11 -5.06 7.74
N PHE A 321 -12.24 -5.62 8.16
CA PHE A 321 -13.48 -5.64 7.40
C PHE A 321 -14.44 -4.56 7.90
N LYS A 322 -15.00 -3.79 6.96
CA LYS A 322 -16.13 -2.90 7.23
C LYS A 322 -17.45 -3.65 7.04
N PRO A 323 -18.43 -3.45 7.94
CA PRO A 323 -19.80 -3.91 7.72
C PRO A 323 -20.39 -3.39 6.40
N LEU A 324 -21.34 -4.12 5.83
CA LEU A 324 -22.10 -3.66 4.67
C LEU A 324 -22.88 -2.37 5.02
N GLY A 325 -22.86 -1.38 4.12
CA GLY A 325 -23.56 -0.10 4.32
C GLY A 325 -22.81 0.90 5.19
N PHE A 326 -21.58 0.60 5.61
CA PHE A 326 -20.71 1.56 6.26
C PHE A 326 -20.10 2.50 5.22
N ASP A 327 -20.39 3.80 5.30
CA ASP A 327 -19.85 4.81 4.39
C ASP A 327 -18.33 4.97 4.55
N GLY A 328 -17.64 5.38 3.48
CA GLY A 328 -16.20 5.68 3.49
C GLY A 328 -15.43 4.95 2.39
N VAL A 329 -14.11 4.84 2.57
CA VAL A 329 -13.21 4.29 1.53
C VAL A 329 -13.54 2.82 1.23
N PHE A 330 -13.53 2.48 -0.07
CA PHE A 330 -13.59 1.11 -0.59
C PHE A 330 -12.36 0.29 -0.16
N ASN A 331 -12.18 -0.92 -0.70
CA ASN A 331 -10.98 -1.70 -0.46
C ASN A 331 -9.73 -0.83 -0.65
N THR A 332 -8.81 -0.88 0.32
CA THR A 332 -7.65 0.02 0.30
C THR A 332 -6.45 -0.53 1.05
N SER A 333 -5.28 -0.29 0.47
CA SER A 333 -3.96 -0.49 1.06
C SER A 333 -3.20 0.83 1.10
N CYS A 334 -2.33 1.00 2.10
CA CYS A 334 -1.55 2.21 2.29
C CYS A 334 -0.05 1.91 2.20
N SER A 335 0.69 2.65 1.37
CA SER A 335 2.14 2.48 1.24
C SER A 335 2.93 2.69 2.55
N ARG A 336 2.34 3.40 3.52
CA ARG A 336 2.91 3.63 4.85
C ARG A 336 2.54 2.55 5.89
N LEU A 337 1.67 1.61 5.55
CA LEU A 337 1.30 0.45 6.36
C LEU A 337 1.47 -0.84 5.54
N PRO A 338 2.71 -1.24 5.21
CA PRO A 338 2.96 -2.43 4.41
C PRO A 338 2.43 -3.69 5.12
N GLY A 339 1.79 -4.58 4.36
CA GLY A 339 1.19 -5.80 4.89
C GLY A 339 -0.19 -5.57 5.53
N ALA A 340 -0.80 -4.40 5.32
CA ALA A 340 -2.14 -4.07 5.79
C ALA A 340 -3.11 -3.77 4.63
N ALA A 341 -4.37 -4.16 4.81
CA ALA A 341 -5.46 -3.84 3.88
C ALA A 341 -6.82 -3.75 4.58
N ILE A 342 -7.72 -2.93 4.03
CA ILE A 342 -9.10 -2.80 4.47
C ILE A 342 -10.00 -3.35 3.37
N PHE A 343 -11.06 -4.08 3.75
CA PHE A 343 -12.07 -4.60 2.83
C PHE A 343 -13.46 -4.17 3.22
N THR A 344 -14.31 -3.92 2.22
CA THR A 344 -15.72 -3.59 2.40
C THR A 344 -16.57 -4.60 1.65
N GLY A 345 -17.51 -5.24 2.34
CA GLY A 345 -18.59 -5.97 1.69
C GLY A 345 -18.18 -7.24 0.94
N ALA A 346 -17.22 -8.00 1.49
CA ALA A 346 -16.89 -9.34 0.99
C ALA A 346 -18.13 -10.25 1.03
N ARG A 347 -18.69 -10.57 -0.16
CA ARG A 347 -19.96 -11.33 -0.29
C ARG A 347 -19.76 -12.83 -0.37
N CYS A 348 -18.63 -13.25 -0.94
CA CYS A 348 -18.21 -14.64 -1.08
C CYS A 348 -16.69 -14.72 -1.22
N SER A 349 -16.15 -15.93 -1.05
CA SER A 349 -14.70 -16.20 -1.00
C SER A 349 -13.99 -15.90 -2.32
N LEU A 350 -14.64 -16.15 -3.47
CA LEU A 350 -14.10 -15.81 -4.79
C LEU A 350 -13.98 -14.30 -5.04
N MET A 351 -14.97 -13.50 -4.63
CA MET A 351 -14.86 -12.04 -4.71
C MET A 351 -13.78 -11.52 -3.77
N LEU A 352 -13.72 -12.04 -2.54
CA LEU A 352 -12.68 -11.66 -1.61
C LEU A 352 -11.29 -12.10 -2.10
N ALA A 353 -11.17 -13.17 -2.89
CA ALA A 353 -9.90 -13.56 -3.51
C ALA A 353 -9.43 -12.52 -4.54
N ASP A 354 -10.32 -12.05 -5.43
CA ASP A 354 -10.06 -10.95 -6.38
C ASP A 354 -9.56 -9.71 -5.62
N ASP A 355 -10.32 -9.28 -4.61
CA ASP A 355 -10.00 -8.11 -3.79
C ASP A 355 -8.69 -8.26 -3.00
N LEU A 356 -8.47 -9.43 -2.38
CA LEU A 356 -7.30 -9.68 -1.55
C LEU A 356 -6.02 -9.76 -2.39
N ILE A 357 -6.09 -10.37 -3.58
CA ILE A 357 -4.99 -10.35 -4.56
C ILE A 357 -4.71 -8.90 -4.98
N HIS A 358 -5.76 -8.13 -5.30
CA HIS A 358 -5.63 -6.72 -5.69
C HIS A 358 -4.87 -5.90 -4.63
N GLU A 359 -5.33 -5.94 -3.39
CA GLU A 359 -4.71 -5.18 -2.29
C GLU A 359 -3.30 -5.67 -1.94
N PHE A 360 -3.07 -6.99 -2.04
CA PHE A 360 -1.73 -7.55 -1.87
C PHE A 360 -0.75 -7.03 -2.94
N TYR A 361 -1.14 -7.01 -4.22
CA TYR A 361 -0.25 -6.50 -5.27
C TYR A 361 -0.06 -4.97 -5.20
N HIS A 362 -0.99 -4.21 -4.61
CA HIS A 362 -0.71 -2.82 -4.23
C HIS A 362 0.40 -2.73 -3.18
N ASN A 363 0.32 -3.51 -2.10
CA ASN A 363 1.38 -3.60 -1.08
C ASN A 363 2.74 -3.95 -1.72
N ARG A 364 2.74 -4.91 -2.64
CA ARG A 364 3.94 -5.33 -3.38
C ARG A 364 4.50 -4.20 -4.24
N LEU A 365 3.67 -3.53 -5.05
CA LEU A 365 4.10 -2.44 -5.92
C LEU A 365 4.69 -1.26 -5.14
N PHE A 366 4.08 -0.88 -4.01
CA PHE A 366 4.63 0.14 -3.12
C PHE A 366 6.00 -0.21 -2.55
N ALA A 367 6.34 -1.50 -2.44
CA ALA A 367 7.66 -1.94 -2.01
C ALA A 367 8.68 -1.96 -3.15
N ILE A 368 8.26 -2.30 -4.37
CA ILE A 368 9.10 -2.22 -5.56
C ILE A 368 9.47 -0.78 -5.90
N GLU A 369 8.49 0.12 -5.83
CA GLU A 369 8.66 1.54 -6.19
C GLU A 369 9.66 2.25 -5.27
N GLU A 370 9.71 1.86 -3.99
CA GLU A 370 10.71 2.41 -3.06
C GLU A 370 12.16 2.07 -3.43
N GLN A 371 12.38 1.06 -4.28
CA GLN A 371 13.72 0.72 -4.79
C GLN A 371 14.10 1.55 -6.02
N GLY A 372 13.15 2.27 -6.63
CA GLY A 372 13.36 3.12 -7.78
C GLY A 372 12.04 3.50 -8.43
N GLY A 373 11.85 4.80 -8.69
CA GLY A 373 10.64 5.32 -9.31
C GLY A 373 10.45 4.84 -10.75
N PHE A 374 9.19 4.64 -11.15
CA PHE A 374 8.85 4.17 -12.50
C PHE A 374 8.74 5.31 -13.52
N PHE A 375 8.45 6.53 -13.07
CA PHE A 375 8.26 7.68 -13.92
C PHE A 375 9.49 8.58 -13.91
N VAL A 376 9.83 9.15 -15.06
CA VAL A 376 10.81 10.24 -15.12
C VAL A 376 10.22 11.42 -14.34
N PRO A 377 11.00 12.13 -13.49
CA PRO A 377 10.52 13.34 -12.85
C PRO A 377 10.03 14.31 -13.94
N ALA A 378 8.76 14.70 -13.87
CA ALA A 378 8.19 15.61 -14.84
C ALA A 378 9.00 16.91 -14.83
N ASP A 379 9.58 17.27 -15.97
CA ASP A 379 9.96 18.65 -16.20
C ASP A 379 8.67 19.41 -16.51
N GLU A 380 8.12 20.10 -15.50
CA GLU A 380 6.89 20.90 -15.62
C GLU A 380 6.98 21.90 -16.80
N SER A 381 8.18 22.21 -17.30
CA SER A 381 8.39 23.09 -18.45
C SER A 381 8.18 22.43 -19.82
N LEU A 382 8.14 21.11 -19.93
CA LEU A 382 8.04 20.40 -21.21
C LEU A 382 6.61 19.97 -21.58
N GLY A 383 5.73 19.74 -20.60
CA GLY A 383 4.28 19.56 -20.83
C GLY A 383 3.89 18.52 -21.89
N LEU A 384 4.65 17.42 -22.02
CA LEU A 384 4.54 16.50 -23.15
C LEU A 384 3.42 15.44 -23.02
N GLY A 385 2.83 15.26 -21.82
CA GLY A 385 1.78 14.27 -21.56
C GLY A 385 0.54 14.85 -20.86
N PRO A 386 -0.62 14.15 -20.91
CA PRO A 386 -1.84 14.61 -20.26
C PRO A 386 -1.80 14.42 -18.73
N ASP A 387 -2.33 15.39 -17.97
CA ASP A 387 -2.42 15.33 -16.49
C ASP A 387 -3.20 14.11 -15.97
N THR A 388 -4.18 13.65 -16.74
CA THR A 388 -5.02 12.48 -16.41
C THR A 388 -5.32 11.68 -17.67
N VAL A 389 -5.63 10.41 -17.52
CA VAL A 389 -5.99 9.46 -18.59
C VAL A 389 -7.25 8.70 -18.20
N TYR A 390 -7.92 8.10 -19.19
CA TYR A 390 -9.12 7.31 -18.95
C TYR A 390 -8.80 6.08 -18.09
N SER A 391 -9.70 5.73 -17.16
CA SER A 391 -9.61 4.50 -16.38
C SER A 391 -10.82 3.63 -16.65
N PRO A 392 -10.65 2.37 -17.06
CA PRO A 392 -11.80 1.48 -17.24
C PRO A 392 -12.35 0.92 -15.93
N TRP A 393 -11.71 1.22 -14.78
CA TRP A 393 -12.15 0.77 -13.45
C TRP A 393 -12.83 1.87 -12.64
N ARG A 394 -12.89 3.12 -13.15
CA ARG A 394 -13.50 4.25 -12.44
C ARG A 394 -14.28 5.17 -13.37
N ASP A 395 -15.26 5.83 -12.76
CA ASP A 395 -16.13 6.83 -13.37
C ASP A 395 -15.46 8.22 -13.55
N ASP A 396 -14.13 8.32 -13.36
CA ASP A 396 -13.37 9.55 -13.51
C ASP A 396 -11.95 9.29 -14.06
N PRO A 397 -11.39 10.22 -14.88
CA PRO A 397 -10.00 10.14 -15.31
C PRO A 397 -9.03 10.17 -14.12
N ARG A 398 -7.89 9.50 -14.26
CA ARG A 398 -6.87 9.40 -13.21
C ARG A 398 -5.48 9.71 -13.73
N PRO A 399 -4.54 10.12 -12.86
CA PRO A 399 -3.14 10.26 -13.25
C PRO A 399 -2.57 8.95 -13.82
N ILE A 400 -1.62 9.05 -14.74
CA ILE A 400 -0.94 7.89 -15.35
C ILE A 400 -0.32 6.95 -14.30
N TYR A 401 0.15 7.51 -13.19
CA TYR A 401 0.59 6.76 -12.00
C TYR A 401 -0.47 5.79 -11.49
N GLY A 402 -1.71 6.26 -11.33
CA GLY A 402 -2.82 5.43 -10.88
C GLY A 402 -3.26 4.40 -11.92
N LEU A 403 -3.03 4.66 -13.21
CA LEU A 403 -3.28 3.69 -14.27
C LEU A 403 -2.24 2.57 -14.26
N LEU A 404 -0.95 2.89 -14.08
CA LEU A 404 0.12 1.91 -13.94
C LEU A 404 -0.16 0.96 -12.78
N HIS A 405 -0.54 1.51 -11.62
CA HIS A 405 -0.93 0.72 -10.46
C HIS A 405 -2.09 -0.22 -10.77
N ALA A 406 -3.13 0.27 -11.46
CA ALA A 406 -4.27 -0.55 -11.83
C ALA A 406 -3.89 -1.71 -12.76
N VAL A 407 -3.10 -1.44 -13.81
CA VAL A 407 -2.64 -2.49 -14.73
C VAL A 407 -1.83 -3.55 -13.97
N TYR A 408 -0.87 -3.12 -13.14
CA TYR A 408 -0.02 -4.02 -12.36
C TYR A 408 -0.81 -4.98 -11.46
N VAL A 409 -1.83 -4.48 -10.74
CA VAL A 409 -2.60 -5.33 -9.83
C VAL A 409 -3.61 -6.18 -10.57
N PHE A 410 -4.31 -5.63 -11.57
CA PHE A 410 -5.40 -6.34 -12.24
C PHE A 410 -4.92 -7.43 -13.19
N GLU A 411 -3.70 -7.35 -13.74
CA GLU A 411 -3.17 -8.46 -14.52
C GLU A 411 -2.91 -9.72 -13.66
N ARG A 412 -2.61 -9.55 -12.37
CA ARG A 412 -2.51 -10.67 -11.42
C ARG A 412 -3.87 -11.22 -10.99
N VAL A 413 -4.88 -10.35 -10.93
CA VAL A 413 -6.27 -10.78 -10.71
C VAL A 413 -6.80 -11.56 -11.92
N LEU A 414 -6.49 -11.13 -13.14
CA LEU A 414 -6.84 -11.87 -14.36
C LEU A 414 -6.20 -13.26 -14.37
N GLU A 415 -4.92 -13.36 -13.97
CA GLU A 415 -4.22 -14.64 -13.86
C GLU A 415 -4.93 -15.64 -12.93
N PHE A 416 -5.41 -15.16 -11.79
CA PHE A 416 -6.20 -15.96 -10.85
C PHE A 416 -7.50 -16.47 -11.47
N TRP A 417 -8.27 -15.60 -12.14
CA TRP A 417 -9.53 -16.00 -12.76
C TRP A 417 -9.36 -16.98 -13.91
N LEU A 418 -8.34 -16.78 -14.77
CA LEU A 418 -8.03 -17.72 -15.85
C LEU A 418 -7.67 -19.10 -15.29
N SER A 419 -6.83 -19.15 -14.27
CA SER A 419 -6.43 -20.40 -13.62
C SER A 419 -7.61 -21.08 -12.91
N ALA A 420 -8.52 -20.31 -12.31
CA ALA A 420 -9.76 -20.84 -11.72
C ALA A 420 -10.67 -21.47 -12.77
N ILE A 421 -10.86 -20.83 -13.93
CA ILE A 421 -11.64 -21.35 -15.06
C ILE A 421 -11.02 -22.64 -15.62
N GLU A 422 -9.71 -22.63 -15.86
CA GLU A 422 -8.99 -23.77 -16.45
C GLU A 422 -8.97 -24.99 -15.54
N SER A 423 -9.14 -24.80 -14.22
CA SER A 423 -9.24 -25.92 -13.28
C SER A 423 -10.43 -26.84 -13.56
N GLY A 424 -11.51 -26.32 -14.15
CA GLY A 424 -12.75 -27.07 -14.41
C GLY A 424 -13.58 -27.41 -13.16
N ASP A 425 -13.17 -26.94 -11.98
CA ASP A 425 -13.75 -27.34 -10.69
C ASP A 425 -14.72 -26.30 -10.10
N LEU A 426 -14.99 -25.20 -10.83
CA LEU A 426 -15.94 -24.18 -10.42
C LEU A 426 -17.39 -24.67 -10.57
N SER A 427 -18.28 -24.18 -9.69
CA SER A 427 -19.72 -24.39 -9.89
C SER A 427 -20.18 -23.70 -11.18
N THR A 428 -21.31 -24.10 -11.76
CA THR A 428 -21.83 -23.47 -12.99
C THR A 428 -21.99 -21.96 -12.84
N GLY A 429 -22.45 -21.49 -11.68
CA GLY A 429 -22.63 -20.07 -11.42
C GLY A 429 -21.29 -19.33 -11.27
N ASP A 430 -20.36 -19.90 -10.52
CA ASP A 430 -19.02 -19.32 -10.35
C ASP A 430 -18.25 -19.29 -11.68
N GLN A 431 -18.42 -20.31 -12.51
CA GLN A 431 -17.85 -20.40 -13.85
C GLN A 431 -18.34 -19.25 -14.75
N GLN A 432 -19.64 -18.93 -14.72
CA GLN A 432 -20.20 -17.81 -15.48
C GLN A 432 -19.64 -16.47 -15.00
N PHE A 433 -19.57 -16.27 -13.69
CA PHE A 433 -19.01 -15.03 -13.12
C PHE A 433 -17.51 -14.90 -13.42
N ALA A 434 -16.74 -15.99 -13.27
CA ALA A 434 -15.32 -16.03 -13.58
C ALA A 434 -15.06 -15.71 -15.06
N ALA A 435 -15.82 -16.31 -15.98
CA ALA A 435 -15.73 -16.04 -17.41
C ALA A 435 -15.97 -14.55 -17.73
N TYR A 436 -17.02 -13.97 -17.16
CA TYR A 436 -17.30 -12.53 -17.28
C TYR A 436 -16.14 -11.68 -16.74
N ARG A 437 -15.67 -11.97 -15.51
CA ARG A 437 -14.60 -11.19 -14.88
C ARG A 437 -13.30 -11.26 -15.67
N ALA A 438 -12.90 -12.46 -16.13
CA ALA A 438 -11.71 -12.65 -16.94
C ALA A 438 -11.81 -11.91 -18.29
N ALA A 439 -12.93 -12.06 -19.01
CA ALA A 439 -13.15 -11.36 -20.28
C ALA A 439 -13.11 -9.84 -20.12
N LYS A 440 -13.77 -9.30 -19.09
CA LYS A 440 -13.78 -7.88 -18.80
C LYS A 440 -12.39 -7.37 -18.45
N LEU A 441 -11.69 -8.00 -17.51
CA LEU A 441 -10.34 -7.59 -17.12
C LEU A 441 -9.37 -7.61 -18.30
N ALA A 442 -9.45 -8.61 -19.17
CA ALA A 442 -8.60 -8.68 -20.38
C ALA A 442 -8.80 -7.44 -21.27
N GLY A 443 -10.05 -7.05 -21.56
CA GLY A 443 -10.33 -5.84 -22.33
C GLY A 443 -9.89 -4.55 -21.63
N GLN A 444 -10.12 -4.44 -20.31
CA GLN A 444 -9.71 -3.27 -19.52
C GLN A 444 -8.18 -3.10 -19.48
N LEU A 445 -7.43 -4.21 -19.37
CA LEU A 445 -5.98 -4.23 -19.32
C LEU A 445 -5.36 -3.81 -20.65
N GLU A 446 -5.88 -4.29 -21.78
CA GLU A 446 -5.41 -3.87 -23.10
C GLU A 446 -5.59 -2.37 -23.33
N LEU A 447 -6.79 -1.84 -23.09
CA LEU A 447 -7.09 -0.41 -23.20
C LEU A 447 -6.16 0.44 -22.32
N SER A 448 -5.81 -0.07 -21.14
CA SER A 448 -4.97 0.64 -20.19
C SER A 448 -3.48 0.55 -20.55
N LEU A 449 -3.04 -0.58 -21.08
CA LEU A 449 -1.68 -0.79 -21.54
C LEU A 449 -1.36 0.12 -22.74
N ASP A 450 -2.29 0.25 -23.69
CA ASP A 450 -2.17 1.17 -24.83
C ASP A 450 -1.98 2.62 -24.34
N GLN A 451 -2.72 3.02 -23.31
CA GLN A 451 -2.56 4.34 -22.70
C GLN A 451 -1.22 4.50 -21.97
N LEU A 452 -0.74 3.47 -21.27
CA LEU A 452 0.60 3.52 -20.64
C LEU A 452 1.70 3.67 -21.69
N ILE A 453 1.61 2.95 -22.81
CA ILE A 453 2.59 3.05 -23.91
C ILE A 453 2.52 4.42 -24.57
N ALA A 454 1.32 4.96 -24.80
CA ALA A 454 1.14 6.23 -25.48
C ALA A 454 1.54 7.45 -24.65
N TRP A 455 1.28 7.41 -23.33
CA TRP A 455 1.35 8.60 -22.47
C TRP A 455 2.32 8.48 -21.29
N GLY A 456 2.91 7.31 -21.06
CA GLY A 456 3.81 7.08 -19.93
C GLY A 456 5.24 7.50 -20.23
N GLU A 457 5.75 8.45 -19.44
CA GLU A 457 7.17 8.82 -19.44
C GLU A 457 7.91 8.03 -18.36
N PHE A 458 8.47 6.88 -18.75
CA PHE A 458 9.04 5.93 -17.82
C PHE A 458 10.56 6.01 -17.71
N THR A 459 11.08 5.82 -16.49
CA THR A 459 12.49 5.46 -16.26
C THR A 459 12.79 4.11 -16.90
N GLU A 460 14.08 3.73 -17.01
CA GLU A 460 14.46 2.38 -17.47
C GLU A 460 13.74 1.27 -16.67
N ARG A 461 13.61 1.45 -15.35
CA ARG A 461 12.88 0.53 -14.47
C ARG A 461 11.37 0.49 -14.78
N GLY A 462 10.76 1.64 -15.05
CA GLY A 462 9.36 1.70 -15.47
C GLY A 462 9.12 1.05 -16.84
N GLN A 463 10.06 1.20 -17.78
CA GLN A 463 10.00 0.55 -19.09
C GLN A 463 10.09 -0.97 -18.96
N GLN A 464 10.99 -1.49 -18.12
CA GLN A 464 11.09 -2.92 -17.82
C GLN A 464 9.79 -3.47 -17.21
N LEU A 465 9.17 -2.73 -16.28
CA LEU A 465 7.89 -3.10 -15.70
C LEU A 465 6.79 -3.17 -16.75
N CYS A 466 6.65 -2.13 -17.58
CA CYS A 466 5.63 -2.07 -18.63
C CYS A 466 5.83 -3.17 -19.68
N ALA A 467 7.06 -3.45 -20.09
CA ALA A 467 7.37 -4.53 -21.03
C ALA A 467 6.98 -5.91 -20.45
N SER A 468 7.27 -6.14 -19.17
CA SER A 468 6.88 -7.38 -18.48
C SER A 468 5.36 -7.56 -18.39
N MET A 469 4.63 -6.50 -18.03
CA MET A 469 3.16 -6.54 -18.00
C MET A 469 2.60 -6.76 -19.42
N ALA A 470 3.14 -6.07 -20.43
CA ALA A 470 2.70 -6.25 -21.82
C ALA A 470 2.86 -7.71 -22.30
N GLN A 471 3.97 -8.35 -21.96
CA GLN A 471 4.20 -9.76 -22.27
C GLN A 471 3.22 -10.68 -21.55
N SER A 472 2.98 -10.46 -20.26
CA SER A 472 2.03 -11.24 -19.45
C SER A 472 0.60 -11.09 -19.97
N ILE A 473 0.14 -9.86 -20.19
CA ILE A 473 -1.20 -9.55 -20.71
C ILE A 473 -1.40 -10.20 -22.07
N LYS A 474 -0.39 -10.20 -22.96
CA LYS A 474 -0.45 -10.91 -24.25
C LYS A 474 -0.68 -12.42 -24.09
N GLN A 475 -0.03 -13.06 -23.12
CA GLN A 475 -0.22 -14.49 -22.84
C GLN A 475 -1.61 -14.76 -22.26
N GLN A 476 -2.07 -13.90 -21.36
CA GLN A 476 -3.41 -13.96 -20.79
C GLN A 476 -4.49 -13.79 -21.86
N ARG A 477 -4.29 -12.89 -22.84
CA ARG A 477 -5.20 -12.73 -23.98
C ARG A 477 -5.30 -14.00 -24.82
N ALA A 478 -4.19 -14.67 -25.11
CA ALA A 478 -4.20 -15.94 -25.82
C ALA A 478 -4.96 -17.04 -25.06
N ARG A 479 -4.88 -17.05 -23.71
CA ARG A 479 -5.69 -17.95 -22.86
C ARG A 479 -7.18 -17.59 -22.91
N CYS A 480 -7.53 -16.31 -22.85
CA CYS A 480 -8.91 -15.86 -23.06
C CYS A 480 -9.47 -16.36 -24.40
N GLU A 481 -8.72 -16.22 -25.49
CA GLU A 481 -9.14 -16.70 -26.82
C GLU A 481 -9.36 -18.22 -26.85
N ALA A 482 -8.44 -18.99 -26.26
CA ALA A 482 -8.56 -20.45 -26.15
C ALA A 482 -9.80 -20.89 -25.32
N LEU A 483 -10.19 -20.07 -24.33
CA LEU A 483 -11.37 -20.28 -23.50
C LEU A 483 -12.65 -19.65 -24.10
N HIS A 484 -12.57 -19.08 -25.30
CA HIS A 484 -13.66 -18.35 -25.96
C HIS A 484 -14.22 -17.20 -25.11
N LEU A 485 -13.35 -16.51 -24.38
CA LEU A 485 -13.64 -15.31 -23.58
C LEU A 485 -13.28 -14.06 -24.38
N GLY A 486 -14.12 -13.02 -24.28
CA GLY A 486 -13.96 -11.78 -25.05
C GLY A 486 -15.22 -10.92 -25.02
N GLU A 487 -15.34 -10.00 -25.96
CA GLU A 487 -16.45 -9.02 -26.01
C GLU A 487 -17.83 -9.65 -26.03
N HIS A 488 -17.99 -10.82 -26.67
CA HIS A 488 -19.25 -11.57 -26.74
C HIS A 488 -19.64 -12.27 -25.43
N THR A 489 -18.76 -12.27 -24.42
CA THR A 489 -19.02 -12.93 -23.14
C THR A 489 -20.17 -12.22 -22.43
N PRO A 490 -21.19 -12.93 -21.91
CA PRO A 490 -22.28 -12.32 -21.18
C PRO A 490 -21.77 -11.51 -19.98
N ALA A 491 -22.35 -10.34 -19.75
CA ALA A 491 -22.07 -9.52 -18.59
C ALA A 491 -22.83 -10.07 -17.38
N ILE A 492 -22.11 -10.38 -16.30
CA ILE A 492 -22.67 -11.01 -15.09
C ILE A 492 -22.44 -10.10 -13.88
N THR A 493 -23.45 -10.02 -13.01
CA THR A 493 -23.34 -9.42 -11.68
C THR A 493 -23.71 -10.44 -10.61
N LEU A 494 -23.38 -10.16 -9.36
CA LEU A 494 -23.73 -11.01 -8.23
C LEU A 494 -24.83 -10.34 -7.40
N THR A 495 -25.89 -11.09 -7.12
CA THR A 495 -26.93 -10.69 -6.15
C THR A 495 -26.33 -10.50 -4.76
N ASN A 496 -27.11 -9.94 -3.83
CA ASN A 496 -26.70 -9.82 -2.42
C ASN A 496 -26.42 -11.17 -1.76
N LYS A 497 -26.94 -12.27 -2.31
CA LYS A 497 -26.69 -13.64 -1.85
C LYS A 497 -25.50 -14.31 -2.57
N GLY A 498 -24.79 -13.59 -3.42
CA GLY A 498 -23.66 -14.13 -4.19
C GLY A 498 -24.04 -14.96 -5.41
N ASN A 499 -25.32 -15.02 -5.79
CA ASN A 499 -25.74 -15.75 -7.01
C ASN A 499 -25.52 -14.89 -8.27
N PRO A 500 -25.01 -15.46 -9.37
CA PRO A 500 -24.83 -14.75 -10.62
C PRO A 500 -26.16 -14.44 -11.31
N CYS A 501 -26.24 -13.26 -11.92
CA CYS A 501 -27.36 -12.77 -12.72
C CYS A 501 -26.82 -11.96 -13.90
N GLU A 502 -27.52 -12.00 -15.03
CA GLU A 502 -27.18 -11.20 -16.20
C GLU A 502 -27.34 -9.70 -15.90
N VAL A 503 -26.40 -8.89 -16.40
CA VAL A 503 -26.54 -7.44 -16.44
C VAL A 503 -27.43 -7.10 -17.62
N LEU A 504 -28.51 -6.36 -17.35
CA LEU A 504 -29.46 -5.94 -18.37
C LEU A 504 -29.22 -4.49 -18.80
N ASN A 505 -29.46 -4.18 -20.06
CA ASN A 505 -29.48 -2.80 -20.55
C ASN A 505 -30.80 -2.08 -20.16
N SER A 506 -30.94 -0.80 -20.54
CA SER A 506 -32.13 0.00 -20.27
C SER A 506 -33.42 -0.54 -20.89
N GLU A 507 -33.32 -1.41 -21.89
CA GLU A 507 -34.44 -2.07 -22.57
C GLU A 507 -34.77 -3.44 -21.96
N GLY A 508 -34.01 -3.88 -20.95
CA GLY A 508 -34.18 -5.17 -20.29
C GLY A 508 -33.50 -6.35 -21.00
N ASN A 509 -32.67 -6.09 -22.02
CA ASN A 509 -31.95 -7.13 -22.75
C ASN A 509 -30.60 -7.45 -22.08
N PRO A 510 -30.16 -8.74 -22.05
CA PRO A 510 -28.85 -9.11 -21.53
C PRO A 510 -27.72 -8.40 -22.27
N MET A 511 -26.74 -7.92 -21.51
CA MET A 511 -25.56 -7.26 -22.03
C MET A 511 -24.39 -8.22 -22.18
N THR A 512 -23.47 -7.85 -23.05
CA THR A 512 -22.15 -8.46 -23.20
C THR A 512 -21.06 -7.58 -22.58
N VAL A 513 -19.88 -8.15 -22.35
CA VAL A 513 -18.69 -7.42 -21.87
C VAL A 513 -18.33 -6.27 -22.81
N GLY A 514 -18.40 -6.49 -24.14
CA GLY A 514 -18.10 -5.47 -25.12
C GLY A 514 -19.02 -4.25 -25.02
N GLU A 515 -20.34 -4.49 -24.89
CA GLU A 515 -21.34 -3.42 -24.71
C GLU A 515 -21.15 -2.66 -23.39
N GLU A 516 -20.77 -3.34 -22.32
CA GLU A 516 -20.49 -2.71 -21.03
C GLU A 516 -19.25 -1.81 -21.10
N LEU A 517 -18.15 -2.31 -21.67
CA LEU A 517 -16.92 -1.53 -21.84
C LEU A 517 -17.15 -0.33 -22.77
N GLN A 518 -17.85 -0.54 -23.88
CA GLN A 518 -18.18 0.54 -24.83
C GLN A 518 -18.99 1.64 -24.15
N ARG A 519 -20.02 1.28 -23.38
CA ARG A 519 -20.82 2.25 -22.62
C ARG A 519 -19.96 3.03 -21.61
N HIS A 520 -19.05 2.35 -20.92
CA HIS A 520 -18.15 3.00 -19.96
C HIS A 520 -17.20 3.99 -20.65
N ILE A 521 -16.62 3.61 -21.80
CA ILE A 521 -15.76 4.49 -22.62
C ILE A 521 -16.54 5.72 -23.07
N GLU A 522 -17.74 5.54 -23.64
CA GLU A 522 -18.58 6.64 -24.12
C GLU A 522 -18.95 7.64 -23.01
N THR A 523 -19.07 7.15 -21.78
CA THR A 523 -19.45 7.98 -20.63
C THR A 523 -18.23 8.69 -20.00
N TYR A 524 -17.09 8.01 -19.90
CA TYR A 524 -15.98 8.45 -19.02
C TYR A 524 -14.66 8.73 -19.73
N ASP A 525 -14.48 8.39 -21.01
CA ASP A 525 -13.35 8.88 -21.82
C ASP A 525 -13.62 10.31 -22.30
N ILE A 526 -13.71 11.23 -21.32
CA ILE A 526 -14.07 12.63 -21.54
C ILE A 526 -13.07 13.41 -22.40
N HIS A 527 -11.87 12.85 -22.59
CA HIS A 527 -10.81 13.44 -23.42
C HIS A 527 -10.64 12.74 -24.76
N HIS A 528 -11.45 11.71 -25.05
CA HIS A 528 -11.44 10.95 -26.30
C HIS A 528 -10.05 10.43 -26.67
N ARG A 529 -9.31 9.90 -25.68
CA ARG A 529 -7.92 9.45 -25.84
C ARG A 529 -7.80 7.96 -26.16
N ILE A 530 -8.89 7.22 -26.08
CA ILE A 530 -8.92 5.81 -26.49
C ILE A 530 -9.16 5.72 -28.01
N SER A 531 -8.23 5.07 -28.72
CA SER A 531 -8.40 4.85 -30.16
C SER A 531 -9.41 3.73 -30.41
N ARG A 532 -10.47 4.02 -31.17
CA ARG A 532 -11.55 3.07 -31.51
C ARG A 532 -11.08 1.81 -32.26
N THR A 533 -9.85 1.78 -32.77
CA THR A 533 -9.25 0.61 -33.43
C THR A 533 -8.84 -0.51 -32.45
N ALA A 534 -8.69 -0.23 -31.15
CA ALA A 534 -8.37 -1.26 -30.14
C ALA A 534 -9.54 -2.22 -29.85
N LEU A 535 -10.77 -1.83 -30.20
CA LEU A 535 -12.00 -2.62 -30.02
C LEU A 535 -12.49 -3.28 -31.31
N ALA A 536 -11.79 -3.07 -32.43
CA ALA A 536 -12.24 -3.51 -33.76
C ALA A 536 -11.35 -4.62 -34.32
N ALA A 537 -11.38 -5.80 -33.69
CA ALA A 537 -10.79 -7.00 -34.27
C ALA A 537 -11.75 -8.20 -34.17
N VAL A 538 -12.86 -8.12 -34.91
CA VAL A 538 -13.62 -9.30 -35.37
C VAL A 538 -13.77 -9.20 -36.89
N PRO A 539 -13.46 -10.26 -37.67
CA PRO A 539 -13.55 -10.23 -39.12
C PRO A 539 -15.02 -10.29 -39.53
N SER A 540 -15.57 -9.17 -39.98
CA SER A 540 -16.85 -9.16 -40.69
C SER A 540 -16.68 -9.73 -42.09
N SER A 541 -16.85 -11.03 -42.18
CA SER A 541 -17.23 -11.73 -43.40
C SER A 541 -18.58 -11.22 -43.87
N ARG A 542 -18.59 -10.21 -44.75
CA ARG A 542 -19.67 -9.92 -45.71
C ARG A 542 -19.28 -8.75 -46.59
N LEU A 543 -18.70 -9.07 -47.74
CA LEU A 543 -18.91 -8.32 -48.99
C LEU A 543 -18.60 -9.27 -50.14
N GLN A 544 -19.64 -9.98 -50.56
CA GLN A 544 -19.72 -10.63 -51.85
C GLN A 544 -20.74 -9.85 -52.70
N ILE A 545 -20.29 -9.52 -53.92
CA ILE A 545 -21.09 -9.34 -55.15
C ILE A 545 -21.75 -7.95 -55.34
N ALA A 546 -21.24 -7.14 -56.29
CA ALA A 546 -21.82 -6.98 -57.63
C ALA A 546 -21.20 -5.81 -58.44
N LYS A 547 -20.66 -6.17 -59.61
CA LYS A 547 -20.34 -5.38 -60.83
C LYS A 547 -19.19 -4.39 -60.83
#